data_AF-A0A7V9UBS1-F1
#
_entry.id   AF-A0A7V9UBS1-F1
#
_cell.length_a   1.000
_cell.length_b   1.000
_cell.length_c   1.000
_cell.angle_alpha   90.00
_cell.angle_beta   90.00
_cell.angle_gamma   90.00
#
_symmetry.space_group_name_H-M   'P 1'
#
loop_
_entity.id
_entity.type
_entity.pdbx_description
1 polymer ?
#
loop_
_entity_poly.entity_id
_entity_poly.type
_entity_poly.pdbx_seq_one_letter_code
_entity_poly.pdbx_strand_id
1 'polypeptide(L)'
;MRFDPYQILRILAKHEVDHIVVGGIGGVLHGSPMPTDDLDIVPALQKTNLDHLANALNEINARLQLADEPEGIKIDFSGKDLQRWIVDFRFLNLSTDFGRLDILHKPAGTSGYQDLAAQAEHLNLEDLEVRVAALEDIIRSKQAVGRERDLEQLPTLRLLLERKKTGIRPGQEVFFPWELSEIKGTVVEIRGAGPAAQAMVRVKVPGGGDEVLPLAVRHLRPVTR
;
A
#
# COMPACT_ATOMS: atom_id res chain seq x y z
N MET A 1 -24.40 -8.72 3.67
CA MET A 1 -23.25 -9.59 3.43
C MET A 1 -22.00 -8.91 3.97
N ARG A 2 -21.13 -9.62 4.72
CA ARG A 2 -19.96 -9.01 5.39
C ARG A 2 -18.78 -8.95 4.43
N PHE A 3 -18.11 -7.80 4.35
CA PHE A 3 -16.86 -7.66 3.62
C PHE A 3 -15.71 -8.33 4.39
N ASP A 4 -15.05 -9.29 3.76
CA ASP A 4 -13.96 -10.10 4.31
C ASP A 4 -12.82 -10.22 3.27
N PRO A 5 -11.97 -9.19 3.14
CA PRO A 5 -10.89 -9.16 2.16
C PRO A 5 -9.81 -10.23 2.43
N TYR A 6 -9.64 -10.67 3.68
CA TYR A 6 -8.68 -11.72 4.02
C TYR A 6 -9.05 -13.04 3.34
N GLN A 7 -10.33 -13.42 3.34
CA GLN A 7 -10.77 -14.64 2.65
C GLN A 7 -10.57 -14.57 1.14
N ILE A 8 -10.79 -13.41 0.51
CA ILE A 8 -10.51 -13.21 -0.91
C ILE A 8 -9.02 -13.40 -1.17
N LEU A 9 -8.15 -12.71 -0.42
CA LEU A 9 -6.69 -12.80 -0.58
C LEU A 9 -6.16 -14.22 -0.35
N ARG A 10 -6.69 -14.95 0.65
CA ARG A 10 -6.32 -16.35 0.93
C ARG A 10 -6.69 -17.27 -0.24
N ILE A 11 -7.82 -17.04 -0.90
CA ILE A 11 -8.23 -17.85 -2.06
C ILE A 11 -7.41 -17.46 -3.30
N LEU A 12 -7.13 -16.17 -3.53
CA LEU A 12 -6.20 -15.74 -4.59
C LEU A 12 -4.82 -16.39 -4.41
N ALA A 13 -4.31 -16.45 -3.17
CA ALA A 13 -3.03 -17.08 -2.87
C ALA A 13 -3.06 -18.61 -3.04
N LYS A 14 -4.16 -19.27 -2.63
CA LYS A 14 -4.38 -20.72 -2.87
C LYS A 14 -4.29 -21.08 -4.36
N HIS A 15 -4.76 -20.20 -5.24
CA HIS A 15 -4.69 -20.37 -6.70
C HIS A 15 -3.41 -19.79 -7.32
N GLU A 16 -2.44 -19.33 -6.51
CA GLU A 16 -1.17 -18.79 -7.00
C GLU A 16 -1.37 -17.61 -7.97
N VAL A 17 -2.29 -16.69 -7.64
CA VAL A 17 -2.56 -15.50 -8.45
C VAL A 17 -1.51 -14.43 -8.17
N ASP A 18 -0.70 -14.11 -9.17
CA ASP A 18 0.18 -12.94 -9.22
C ASP A 18 -0.64 -11.66 -9.35
N HIS A 19 -0.76 -10.92 -8.25
CA HIS A 19 -1.44 -9.64 -8.19
C HIS A 19 -0.78 -8.70 -7.18
N ILE A 20 -1.05 -7.41 -7.34
CA ILE A 20 -0.70 -6.37 -6.37
C ILE A 20 -1.98 -5.80 -5.78
N VAL A 21 -2.08 -5.81 -4.46
CA VAL A 21 -3.15 -5.11 -3.73
C VAL A 21 -2.93 -3.62 -3.81
N VAL A 22 -3.97 -2.88 -4.20
CA VAL A 22 -3.94 -1.41 -4.35
C VAL A 22 -5.11 -0.77 -3.60
N GLY A 23 -5.37 0.51 -3.86
CA GLY A 23 -6.59 1.17 -3.41
C GLY A 23 -6.72 1.29 -1.89
N GLY A 24 -7.94 1.17 -1.39
CA GLY A 24 -8.26 1.38 0.03
C GLY A 24 -7.57 0.38 0.94
N ILE A 25 -7.69 -0.92 0.63
CA ILE A 25 -7.06 -1.99 1.41
C ILE A 25 -5.54 -1.86 1.38
N GLY A 26 -4.93 -1.50 0.25
CA GLY A 26 -3.50 -1.22 0.20
C GLY A 26 -3.10 -0.12 1.20
N GLY A 27 -3.88 0.95 1.29
CA GLY A 27 -3.67 1.99 2.30
C GLY A 27 -3.81 1.48 3.74
N VAL A 28 -4.82 0.64 4.01
CA VAL A 28 -5.06 0.05 5.34
C VAL A 28 -3.91 -0.87 5.76
N LEU A 29 -3.39 -1.69 4.85
CA LEU A 29 -2.23 -2.55 5.12
C LEU A 29 -0.96 -1.74 5.43
N HIS A 30 -0.87 -0.50 4.92
CA HIS A 30 0.17 0.46 5.30
C HIS A 30 -0.12 1.24 6.60
N GLY A 31 -1.22 0.94 7.29
CA GLY A 31 -1.62 1.56 8.56
C GLY A 31 -2.58 2.75 8.43
N SER A 32 -3.22 2.94 7.27
CA SER A 32 -4.29 3.95 7.14
C SER A 32 -5.52 3.53 7.96
N PRO A 33 -6.10 4.43 8.77
CA PRO A 33 -7.33 4.17 9.50
C PRO A 33 -8.59 4.34 8.63
N MET A 34 -8.44 4.69 7.36
CA MET A 34 -9.56 5.03 6.48
C MET A 34 -10.33 3.77 6.07
N PRO A 35 -11.65 3.72 6.29
CA PRO A 35 -12.46 2.56 5.95
C PRO A 35 -12.64 2.42 4.43
N THR A 36 -12.75 1.17 3.98
CA THR A 36 -13.05 0.77 2.61
C THR A 36 -13.88 -0.51 2.63
N ASP A 37 -14.69 -0.73 1.61
CA ASP A 37 -15.66 -1.83 1.55
C ASP A 37 -15.42 -2.74 0.33
N ASP A 38 -14.25 -2.61 -0.27
CA ASP A 38 -13.79 -3.27 -1.49
C ASP A 38 -12.30 -3.60 -1.39
N LEU A 39 -11.92 -4.68 -2.07
CA LEU A 39 -10.54 -5.05 -2.32
C LEU A 39 -10.20 -4.70 -3.78
N ASP A 40 -9.22 -3.83 -3.99
CA ASP A 40 -8.71 -3.54 -5.33
C ASP A 40 -7.43 -4.34 -5.62
N ILE A 41 -7.35 -4.99 -6.78
CA ILE A 41 -6.14 -5.68 -7.23
C ILE A 41 -5.73 -5.30 -8.65
N VAL A 42 -4.43 -5.36 -8.92
CA VAL A 42 -3.86 -5.29 -10.27
C VAL A 42 -3.19 -6.64 -10.56
N PRO A 43 -3.75 -7.49 -11.44
CA PRO A 43 -3.16 -8.79 -11.75
C PRO A 43 -2.09 -8.69 -12.84
N ALA A 44 -1.16 -9.64 -12.84
CA ALA A 44 -0.26 -9.87 -13.95
C ALA A 44 -1.06 -10.44 -15.16
N LEU A 45 -0.82 -9.95 -16.37
CA LEU A 45 -1.63 -10.30 -17.56
C LEU A 45 -1.09 -11.51 -18.35
N GLN A 46 -0.14 -12.26 -17.79
CA GLN A 46 0.31 -13.51 -18.40
C GLN A 46 -0.83 -14.51 -18.41
N LYS A 47 -0.95 -15.27 -19.50
CA LYS A 47 -2.05 -16.23 -19.70
C LYS A 47 -2.22 -17.18 -18.52
N THR A 48 -1.13 -17.76 -18.01
CA THR A 48 -1.16 -18.70 -16.88
C THR A 48 -1.74 -18.04 -15.62
N ASN A 49 -1.32 -16.82 -15.31
CA ASN A 49 -1.85 -16.08 -14.17
C ASN A 49 -3.33 -15.73 -14.33
N LEU A 50 -3.78 -15.43 -15.55
CA LEU A 50 -5.20 -15.17 -15.79
C LEU A 50 -6.04 -16.44 -15.71
N ASP A 51 -5.48 -17.60 -16.07
CA ASP A 51 -6.12 -18.89 -15.85
C ASP A 51 -6.24 -19.17 -14.33
N HIS A 52 -5.21 -18.85 -13.52
CA HIS A 52 -5.27 -18.93 -12.05
C HIS A 52 -6.32 -17.97 -11.46
N LEU A 53 -6.33 -16.72 -11.91
CA LEU A 53 -7.30 -15.71 -11.48
C LEU A 53 -8.72 -16.16 -11.79
N ALA A 54 -8.97 -16.71 -12.98
CA ALA A 54 -10.28 -17.23 -13.35
C ALA A 54 -10.74 -18.34 -12.38
N ASN A 55 -9.87 -19.30 -12.05
CA ASN A 55 -10.19 -20.36 -11.10
C ASN A 55 -10.52 -19.81 -9.71
N ALA A 56 -9.76 -18.82 -9.23
CA ALA A 56 -10.04 -18.17 -7.96
C ALA A 56 -11.37 -17.42 -7.96
N LEU A 57 -11.66 -16.65 -9.01
CA LEU A 57 -12.93 -15.92 -9.17
C LEU A 57 -14.13 -16.86 -9.20
N ASN A 58 -14.00 -18.00 -9.88
CA ASN A 58 -15.04 -19.02 -9.91
C ASN A 58 -15.24 -19.67 -8.52
N GLU A 59 -14.16 -19.92 -7.75
CA GLU A 59 -14.25 -20.47 -6.39
C GLU A 59 -14.96 -19.52 -5.41
N ILE A 60 -14.73 -18.22 -5.51
CA ILE A 60 -15.40 -17.21 -4.66
C ILE A 60 -16.78 -16.77 -5.17
N ASN A 61 -17.33 -17.49 -6.15
CA ASN A 61 -18.60 -17.18 -6.82
C ASN A 61 -18.68 -15.72 -7.30
N ALA A 62 -17.59 -15.22 -7.91
CA ALA A 62 -17.56 -13.86 -8.42
C ALA A 62 -18.67 -13.61 -9.46
N ARG A 63 -19.23 -12.42 -9.43
CA ARG A 63 -20.29 -11.94 -10.31
C ARG A 63 -19.90 -10.58 -10.84
N LEU A 64 -20.08 -10.36 -12.13
CA LEU A 64 -19.79 -9.06 -12.75
C LEU A 64 -20.87 -8.06 -12.35
N GLN A 65 -20.48 -6.97 -11.71
CA GLN A 65 -21.39 -5.91 -11.33
C GLN A 65 -21.60 -4.96 -12.50
N LEU A 66 -22.86 -4.83 -12.95
CA LEU A 66 -23.28 -3.84 -13.95
C LEU A 66 -24.32 -2.91 -13.32
N ALA A 67 -24.43 -1.69 -13.86
CA ALA A 67 -25.33 -0.66 -13.33
C ALA A 67 -26.80 -1.13 -13.30
N ASP A 68 -27.23 -1.88 -14.30
CA ASP A 68 -28.61 -2.34 -14.47
C ASP A 68 -28.87 -3.71 -13.80
N GLU A 69 -27.85 -4.32 -13.17
CA GLU A 69 -27.94 -5.66 -12.55
C GLU A 69 -27.42 -5.63 -11.11
N PRO A 70 -28.26 -5.25 -10.12
CA PRO A 70 -27.85 -5.08 -8.73
C PRO A 70 -27.29 -6.36 -8.09
N GLU A 71 -27.80 -7.52 -8.50
CA GLU A 71 -27.36 -8.83 -7.99
C GLU A 71 -26.05 -9.33 -8.63
N GLY A 72 -25.59 -8.65 -9.68
CA GLY A 72 -24.44 -9.05 -10.48
C GLY A 72 -24.73 -10.27 -11.37
N ILE A 73 -24.07 -10.30 -12.53
CA ILE A 73 -24.22 -11.40 -13.49
C ILE A 73 -23.24 -12.51 -13.12
N LYS A 74 -23.76 -13.72 -12.89
CA LYS A 74 -22.92 -14.91 -12.76
C LYS A 74 -22.31 -15.27 -14.12
N ILE A 75 -21.00 -15.43 -14.13
CA ILE A 75 -20.22 -15.77 -15.32
C ILE A 75 -19.23 -16.86 -14.93
N ASP A 76 -18.99 -17.82 -15.82
CA ASP A 76 -17.87 -18.74 -15.69
C ASP A 76 -16.62 -18.05 -16.27
N PHE A 77 -15.72 -17.61 -15.40
CA PHE A 77 -14.52 -16.90 -15.83
C PHE A 77 -13.55 -17.84 -16.53
N SER A 78 -12.91 -17.35 -17.58
CA SER A 78 -11.76 -17.97 -18.25
C SER A 78 -10.61 -16.97 -18.36
N GLY A 79 -9.36 -17.44 -18.35
CA GLY A 79 -8.20 -16.53 -18.47
C GLY A 79 -8.21 -15.73 -19.78
N LYS A 80 -8.73 -16.32 -20.87
CA LYS A 80 -8.90 -15.63 -22.15
C LYS A 80 -9.91 -14.49 -22.07
N ASP A 81 -11.05 -14.73 -21.42
CA ASP A 81 -12.08 -13.70 -21.26
C ASP A 81 -11.60 -12.59 -20.33
N LEU A 82 -10.97 -12.94 -19.21
CA LEU A 82 -10.36 -11.96 -18.30
C LEU A 82 -9.33 -11.10 -19.01
N GLN A 83 -8.46 -11.69 -19.84
CA GLN A 83 -7.48 -10.90 -20.59
C GLN A 83 -8.14 -9.82 -21.43
N ARG A 84 -9.15 -10.21 -22.21
CA ARG A 84 -9.92 -9.29 -23.06
C ARG A 84 -10.62 -8.23 -22.22
N TRP A 85 -11.37 -8.65 -21.19
CA TRP A 85 -12.20 -7.75 -20.39
C TRP A 85 -11.37 -6.75 -19.58
N ILE A 86 -10.27 -7.17 -18.94
CA ILE A 86 -9.39 -6.28 -18.20
C ILE A 86 -8.75 -5.25 -19.15
N VAL A 87 -8.34 -5.67 -20.34
CA VAL A 87 -7.72 -4.76 -21.33
C VAL A 87 -8.73 -3.78 -21.90
N ASP A 88 -9.91 -4.26 -22.31
CA ASP A 88 -10.92 -3.47 -23.01
C ASP A 88 -11.68 -2.54 -22.05
N PHE A 89 -12.14 -3.05 -20.91
CA PHE A 89 -12.91 -2.28 -19.93
C PHE A 89 -12.05 -1.50 -18.93
N ARG A 90 -10.75 -1.83 -18.84
CA ARG A 90 -9.76 -1.21 -17.94
C ARG A 90 -9.98 -1.46 -16.45
N PHE A 91 -11.20 -1.76 -16.03
CA PHE A 91 -11.56 -2.18 -14.69
C PHE A 91 -12.75 -3.15 -14.75
N LEU A 92 -12.83 -4.07 -13.79
CA LEU A 92 -13.98 -4.95 -13.58
C LEU A 92 -14.40 -4.84 -12.11
N ASN A 93 -15.66 -4.49 -11.87
CA ASN A 93 -16.21 -4.47 -10.52
C ASN A 93 -16.93 -5.78 -10.27
N LEU A 94 -16.57 -6.49 -9.20
CA LEU A 94 -17.11 -7.81 -8.90
C LEU A 94 -17.74 -7.84 -7.52
N SER A 95 -18.84 -8.55 -7.39
CA SER A 95 -19.33 -9.06 -6.11
C SER A 95 -18.94 -10.53 -5.98
N THR A 96 -18.55 -10.96 -4.78
CA THR A 96 -18.09 -12.33 -4.48
C THR A 96 -18.85 -12.85 -3.26
N ASP A 97 -18.58 -14.06 -2.79
CA ASP A 97 -19.06 -14.58 -1.50
C ASP A 97 -18.46 -13.89 -0.25
N PHE A 98 -17.47 -13.02 -0.44
CA PHE A 98 -16.74 -12.33 0.64
C PHE A 98 -16.74 -10.80 0.53
N GLY A 99 -17.53 -10.24 -0.39
CA GLY A 99 -17.70 -8.81 -0.60
C GLY A 99 -17.20 -8.34 -1.97
N ARG A 100 -16.89 -7.04 -2.11
CA ARG A 100 -16.50 -6.45 -3.39
C ARG A 100 -15.03 -6.68 -3.70
N LEU A 101 -14.75 -7.01 -4.96
CA LEU A 101 -13.42 -7.16 -5.52
C LEU A 101 -13.36 -6.40 -6.84
N ASP A 102 -12.46 -5.44 -6.95
CA ASP A 102 -12.26 -4.66 -8.16
C ASP A 102 -10.93 -5.04 -8.80
N ILE A 103 -10.96 -5.40 -10.08
CA ILE A 103 -9.78 -5.76 -10.87
C ILE A 103 -9.44 -4.59 -11.78
N LEU A 104 -8.25 -4.01 -11.58
CA LEU A 104 -7.79 -2.83 -12.31
C LEU A 104 -6.68 -3.23 -13.29
N HIS A 105 -6.75 -2.75 -14.53
CA HIS A 105 -5.67 -2.93 -15.50
C HIS A 105 -4.49 -2.00 -15.20
N LYS A 106 -4.77 -0.70 -15.12
CA LYS A 106 -3.78 0.37 -14.89
C LYS A 106 -4.42 1.45 -14.03
N PRO A 107 -4.22 1.43 -12.70
CA PRO A 107 -4.61 2.55 -11.84
C PRO A 107 -4.05 3.86 -12.40
N ALA A 108 -4.80 4.96 -12.30
CA ALA A 108 -4.36 6.26 -12.80
C ALA A 108 -3.00 6.62 -12.19
N GLY A 109 -2.13 7.29 -12.96
CA GLY A 109 -0.78 7.64 -12.50
C GLY A 109 0.23 6.48 -12.46
N THR A 110 -0.15 5.26 -12.89
CA THR A 110 0.72 4.08 -12.95
C THR A 110 0.80 3.52 -14.38
N SER A 111 1.76 2.61 -14.63
CA SER A 111 1.83 1.85 -15.89
C SER A 111 1.20 0.44 -15.81
N GLY A 112 0.57 0.10 -14.69
CA GLY A 112 -0.02 -1.22 -14.42
C GLY A 112 0.90 -2.15 -13.62
N TYR A 113 0.66 -3.45 -13.73
CA TYR A 113 1.28 -4.47 -12.87
C TYR A 113 2.81 -4.35 -12.73
N GLN A 114 3.55 -4.24 -13.84
CA GLN A 114 5.03 -4.25 -13.79
C GLN A 114 5.62 -3.04 -13.05
N ASP A 115 5.01 -1.86 -13.20
CA ASP A 115 5.42 -0.63 -12.50
C ASP A 115 5.16 -0.76 -11.00
N LEU A 116 3.99 -1.25 -10.61
CA LEU A 116 3.65 -1.49 -9.20
C LEU A 116 4.48 -2.60 -8.58
N ALA A 117 4.68 -3.71 -9.29
CA ALA A 117 5.41 -4.88 -8.82
C ALA A 117 6.89 -4.56 -8.52
N ALA A 118 7.48 -3.59 -9.21
CA ALA A 118 8.87 -3.19 -9.02
C ALA A 118 9.15 -2.56 -7.65
N GLN A 119 8.15 -1.96 -7.02
CA GLN A 119 8.27 -1.30 -5.71
C GLN A 119 7.32 -1.90 -4.65
N ALA A 120 6.55 -2.93 -5.01
CA ALA A 120 5.60 -3.56 -4.12
C ALA A 120 6.27 -4.08 -2.84
N GLU A 121 5.61 -3.86 -1.71
CA GLU A 121 6.03 -4.34 -0.40
C GLU A 121 5.35 -5.69 -0.11
N HIS A 122 6.11 -6.62 0.46
CA HIS A 122 5.59 -7.89 0.98
C HIS A 122 5.20 -7.69 2.44
N LEU A 123 3.92 -7.85 2.75
CA LEU A 123 3.38 -7.70 4.10
C LEU A 123 2.77 -9.02 4.56
N ASN A 124 3.03 -9.38 5.81
CA ASN A 124 2.44 -10.57 6.41
C ASN A 124 1.10 -10.22 7.05
N LEU A 125 0.03 -10.86 6.59
CA LEU A 125 -1.31 -10.81 7.14
C LEU A 125 -1.66 -12.20 7.68
N GLU A 126 -1.53 -12.39 8.99
CA GLU A 126 -1.62 -13.70 9.64
C GLU A 126 -0.61 -14.71 9.06
N ASP A 127 -1.09 -15.76 8.40
CA ASP A 127 -0.33 -16.81 7.72
C ASP A 127 -0.12 -16.52 6.22
N LEU A 128 -0.62 -15.38 5.72
CA LEU A 128 -0.55 -15.01 4.31
C LEU A 128 0.48 -13.90 4.05
N GLU A 129 1.37 -14.12 3.09
CA GLU A 129 2.20 -13.05 2.51
C GLU A 129 1.42 -12.36 1.38
N VAL A 130 1.25 -11.05 1.46
CA VAL A 130 0.51 -10.24 0.49
C VAL A 130 1.44 -9.21 -0.15
N ARG A 131 1.39 -9.10 -1.47
CA ARG A 131 2.08 -8.03 -2.22
C ARG A 131 1.20 -6.81 -2.32
N VAL A 132 1.65 -5.70 -1.76
CA VAL A 132 0.89 -4.44 -1.71
C VAL A 132 1.67 -3.36 -2.45
N ALA A 133 1.00 -2.53 -3.23
CA ALA A 133 1.64 -1.40 -3.89
C ALA A 133 2.35 -0.51 -2.86
N ALA A 134 3.49 0.06 -3.25
CA ALA A 134 4.19 1.02 -2.41
C ALA A 134 3.26 2.16 -2.01
N LEU A 135 3.47 2.73 -0.83
CA LEU A 135 2.64 3.83 -0.37
C LEU A 135 2.75 5.06 -1.29
N GLU A 136 3.93 5.30 -1.89
CA GLU A 136 4.12 6.25 -2.99
C GLU A 136 3.17 6.03 -4.16
N ASP A 137 3.00 4.78 -4.59
CA ASP A 137 2.17 4.44 -5.75
C ASP A 137 0.68 4.62 -5.46
N ILE A 138 0.25 4.29 -4.24
CA ILE A 138 -1.13 4.53 -3.78
C ILE A 138 -1.41 6.04 -3.74
N ILE A 139 -0.48 6.84 -3.22
CA ILE A 139 -0.58 8.31 -3.20
C ILE A 139 -0.64 8.86 -4.64
N ARG A 140 0.30 8.42 -5.50
CA ARG A 140 0.38 8.80 -6.92
C ARG A 140 -0.94 8.51 -7.63
N SER A 141 -1.54 7.36 -7.37
CA SER A 141 -2.80 6.99 -8.00
C SER A 141 -3.99 7.80 -7.51
N LYS A 142 -4.15 7.98 -6.20
CA LYS A 142 -5.23 8.81 -5.63
C LYS A 142 -5.14 10.27 -6.07
N GLN A 143 -3.94 10.82 -6.18
CA GLN A 143 -3.70 12.16 -6.73
C GLN A 143 -4.13 12.27 -8.19
N ALA A 144 -3.81 11.25 -9.01
CA ALA A 144 -4.15 11.24 -10.42
C ALA A 144 -5.66 11.08 -10.66
N VAL A 145 -6.36 10.32 -9.80
CA VAL A 145 -7.83 10.18 -9.87
C VAL A 145 -8.53 11.46 -9.41
N GLY A 146 -8.09 12.07 -8.31
CA GLY A 146 -8.53 13.41 -7.90
C GLY A 146 -10.00 13.55 -7.44
N ARG A 147 -10.70 12.45 -7.14
CA ARG A 147 -12.04 12.49 -6.52
C ARG A 147 -11.94 13.04 -5.09
N GLU A 148 -13.01 13.67 -4.60
CA GLU A 148 -13.05 14.26 -3.24
C GLU A 148 -12.59 13.27 -2.15
N ARG A 149 -13.20 12.07 -2.10
CA ARG A 149 -12.80 10.99 -1.17
C ARG A 149 -11.35 10.52 -1.35
N ASP A 150 -10.78 10.62 -2.54
CA ASP A 150 -9.38 10.26 -2.78
C ASP A 150 -8.45 11.35 -2.24
N LEU A 151 -8.79 12.63 -2.46
CA LEU A 151 -8.06 13.79 -1.95
C LEU A 151 -8.06 13.86 -0.42
N GLU A 152 -9.18 13.54 0.22
CA GLU A 152 -9.33 13.49 1.68
C GLU A 152 -8.36 12.49 2.35
N GLN A 153 -7.99 11.42 1.64
CA GLN A 153 -7.07 10.40 2.17
C GLN A 153 -5.59 10.81 2.05
N LEU A 154 -5.25 11.70 1.11
CA LEU A 154 -3.87 12.04 0.81
C LEU A 154 -3.06 12.59 2.01
N PRO A 155 -3.60 13.47 2.87
CA PRO A 155 -2.85 13.93 4.05
C PRO A 155 -2.41 12.78 4.96
N THR A 156 -3.31 11.83 5.22
CA THR A 156 -3.05 10.66 6.07
C THR A 156 -2.01 9.74 5.45
N LEU A 157 -2.15 9.43 4.16
CA LEU A 157 -1.21 8.56 3.45
C LEU A 157 0.19 9.20 3.35
N ARG A 158 0.27 10.51 3.10
CA ARG A 158 1.56 11.24 3.11
C ARG A 158 2.20 11.21 4.50
N LEU A 159 1.42 11.37 5.57
CA LEU A 159 1.95 11.25 6.92
C LEU A 159 2.50 9.85 7.20
N LEU A 160 1.81 8.79 6.77
CA LEU A 160 2.29 7.41 6.87
C LEU A 160 3.59 7.22 6.06
N LEU A 161 3.69 7.84 4.90
CA LEU A 161 4.89 7.75 4.08
C LEU A 161 6.09 8.42 4.75
N GLU A 162 5.89 9.61 5.31
CA GLU A 162 6.90 10.28 6.11
C GLU A 162 7.31 9.44 7.34
N ARG A 163 6.37 8.72 7.97
CA ARG A 163 6.66 7.76 9.05
C ARG A 163 7.59 6.63 8.61
N LYS A 164 7.36 6.06 7.43
CA LYS A 164 8.23 5.01 6.89
C LYS A 164 9.64 5.52 6.56
N LYS A 165 9.74 6.74 6.01
CA LYS A 165 11.02 7.34 5.61
C LYS A 165 11.90 7.77 6.79
N THR A 166 11.28 8.10 7.91
CA THR A 166 11.97 8.57 9.11
C THR A 166 12.47 7.45 10.02
N GLY A 167 12.75 6.25 9.46
CA GLY A 167 13.18 5.00 10.11
C GLY A 167 14.52 5.05 10.86
N ILE A 168 14.68 6.08 11.68
CA ILE A 168 15.78 6.29 12.59
C ILE A 168 15.55 5.36 13.77
N ARG A 169 16.58 4.61 14.15
CA ARG A 169 16.52 3.66 15.26
C ARG A 169 17.37 4.18 16.42
N PRO A 170 17.07 3.77 17.67
CA PRO A 170 18.04 3.88 18.76
C PRO A 170 19.40 3.30 18.32
N GLY A 171 20.49 4.01 18.64
CA GLY A 171 21.87 3.70 18.27
C GLY A 171 22.33 4.24 16.92
N GLN A 172 21.44 4.84 16.11
CA GLN A 172 21.79 5.37 14.81
C GLN A 172 22.44 6.76 14.91
N GLU A 173 23.52 6.97 14.15
CA GLU A 173 24.10 8.29 13.97
C GLU A 173 23.29 9.09 12.95
N VAL A 174 23.02 10.35 13.28
CA VAL A 174 22.18 11.26 12.49
C VAL A 174 22.81 12.65 12.41
N PHE A 175 22.44 13.40 11.37
CA PHE A 175 22.69 14.84 11.26
C PHE A 175 21.47 15.66 11.65
N PHE A 176 21.72 16.87 12.17
CA PHE A 176 20.69 17.86 12.48
C PHE A 176 20.76 19.06 11.52
N PRO A 177 19.61 19.57 11.04
CA PRO A 177 19.52 20.82 10.31
C PRO A 177 19.45 21.96 11.33
N TRP A 178 20.60 22.54 11.64
CA TRP A 178 20.66 23.88 12.19
C TRP A 178 21.73 24.60 11.37
N GLU A 179 21.31 25.69 10.73
CA GLU A 179 22.07 26.41 9.72
C GLU A 179 23.54 26.58 10.13
N LEU A 180 24.42 25.92 9.35
CA LEU A 180 25.89 26.01 9.35
C LEU A 180 26.70 25.30 10.45
N SER A 181 26.25 24.15 10.97
CA SER A 181 27.25 23.10 11.30
C SER A 181 26.67 21.69 11.22
N GLU A 182 27.40 20.79 10.55
CA GLU A 182 27.13 19.35 10.42
C GLU A 182 27.32 18.60 11.75
N ILE A 183 26.63 19.02 12.81
CA ILE A 183 26.72 18.34 14.11
C ILE A 183 26.19 16.91 13.93
N LYS A 184 27.04 15.96 14.28
CA LYS A 184 26.73 14.53 14.36
C LYS A 184 26.26 14.18 15.77
N GLY A 185 25.19 13.40 15.87
CA GLY A 185 24.69 12.89 17.15
C GLY A 185 24.23 11.43 17.07
N THR A 186 24.03 10.79 18.22
CA THR A 186 23.52 9.42 18.33
C THR A 186 22.16 9.40 18.99
N VAL A 187 21.20 8.71 18.38
CA VAL A 187 19.87 8.53 18.95
C VAL A 187 19.93 7.53 20.10
N VAL A 188 19.48 7.92 21.29
CA VAL A 188 19.48 7.02 22.46
C VAL A 188 18.13 6.35 22.62
N GLU A 189 17.05 7.11 22.42
CA GLU A 189 15.68 6.64 22.62
C GLU A 189 14.75 7.38 21.66
N ILE A 190 13.73 6.68 21.17
CA ILE A 190 12.66 7.27 20.36
C ILE A 190 11.34 6.96 21.05
N ARG A 191 10.57 8.01 21.35
CA ARG A 191 9.23 7.88 21.93
C ARG A 191 8.17 8.12 20.87
N GLY A 192 7.42 7.07 20.56
CA GLY A 192 6.44 7.04 19.45
C GLY A 192 7.11 6.84 18.08
N ALA A 193 6.39 6.33 17.09
CA ALA A 193 6.91 6.13 15.74
C ALA A 193 6.48 7.27 14.80
N GLY A 194 7.42 7.82 14.01
CA GLY A 194 7.10 8.77 12.94
C GLY A 194 7.75 10.16 12.98
N PRO A 195 7.44 11.04 12.01
CA PRO A 195 8.04 12.37 11.88
C PRO A 195 7.67 13.31 13.05
N ALA A 196 6.57 13.02 13.75
CA ALA A 196 6.12 13.78 14.92
C ALA A 196 6.61 13.21 16.26
N ALA A 197 7.30 12.06 16.25
CA ALA A 197 7.88 11.47 17.45
C ALA A 197 9.01 12.34 18.01
N GLN A 198 9.20 12.29 19.34
CA GLN A 198 10.33 12.91 19.99
C GLN A 198 11.43 11.87 20.21
N ALA A 199 12.63 12.17 19.75
CA ALA A 199 13.84 11.41 20.01
C ALA A 199 14.72 12.16 21.00
N MET A 200 15.29 11.44 21.97
CA MET A 200 16.34 11.96 22.83
C MET A 200 17.68 11.67 22.15
N VAL A 201 18.37 12.72 21.74
CA VAL A 201 19.58 12.60 20.93
C VAL A 201 20.77 13.17 21.70
N ARG A 202 21.84 12.37 21.82
CA ARG A 202 23.10 12.84 22.40
C ARG A 202 23.90 13.55 21.33
N VAL A 203 24.28 14.79 21.59
CA VAL A 203 25.02 15.66 20.66
C VAL A 203 26.30 16.15 21.32
N LYS A 204 27.35 16.33 20.51
CA LYS A 204 28.59 16.96 20.94
C LYS A 204 28.52 18.44 20.61
N VAL A 205 28.46 19.30 21.63
CA VAL A 205 28.38 20.74 21.43
C VAL A 205 29.79 21.31 21.18
N PRO A 206 30.02 22.09 20.11
CA PRO A 206 31.31 22.74 19.90
C PRO A 206 31.68 23.65 21.09
N GLY A 207 32.76 23.34 21.79
CA GLY A 207 33.20 24.07 22.99
C GLY A 207 32.55 23.64 24.31
N GLY A 208 31.72 22.59 24.31
CA GLY A 208 31.08 22.01 25.49
C GLY A 208 31.09 20.47 25.47
N GLY A 209 30.69 19.86 26.58
CA GLY A 209 30.58 18.39 26.70
C GLY A 209 29.43 17.79 25.87
N ASP A 210 29.06 16.56 26.18
CA ASP A 210 27.92 15.89 25.56
C ASP A 210 26.61 16.41 26.18
N GLU A 211 25.64 16.79 25.34
CA GLU A 211 24.29 17.18 25.76
C GLU A 211 23.23 16.22 25.19
N VAL A 212 22.08 16.11 25.87
CA VAL A 212 20.94 15.32 25.40
C VAL A 212 19.79 16.27 25.05
N LEU A 213 19.37 16.26 23.79
CA LEU A 213 18.34 17.16 23.27
C LEU A 213 17.09 16.37 22.83
N PRO A 214 15.87 16.85 23.18
CA PRO A 214 14.63 16.33 22.62
C PRO A 214 14.42 16.93 21.21
N LEU A 215 14.48 16.09 20.17
CA LEU A 215 14.33 16.52 18.79
C LEU A 215 13.20 15.77 18.09
N ALA A 216 12.45 16.48 17.26
CA ALA A 216 11.45 15.85 16.41
C ALA A 216 12.16 14.96 15.38
N VAL A 217 11.76 13.69 15.29
CA VAL A 217 12.40 12.70 14.39
C VAL A 217 12.42 13.18 12.93
N ARG A 218 11.42 13.97 12.48
CA ARG A 218 11.42 14.56 11.13
C ARG A 218 12.58 15.50 10.82
N HIS A 219 13.24 16.07 11.83
CA HIS A 219 14.41 16.92 11.63
C HIS A 219 15.68 16.09 11.56
N LEU A 220 15.66 14.83 11.97
CA LEU A 220 16.82 13.97 11.92
C LEU A 220 16.98 13.38 10.51
N ARG A 221 18.23 13.24 10.06
CA ARG A 221 18.57 12.56 8.81
C ARG A 221 19.64 11.50 9.09
N PRO A 222 19.47 10.25 8.62
CA PRO A 222 20.51 9.23 8.71
C PRO A 222 21.85 9.73 8.14
N VAL A 223 22.95 9.37 8.77
CA VAL A 223 24.27 9.47 8.14
C VAL A 223 24.41 8.32 7.15
N THR A 224 24.38 8.59 5.84
CA THR A 224 24.87 7.64 4.83
C THR A 224 26.40 7.64 4.85
N ARG A 225 27.00 6.51 5.18
CA ARG A 225 28.43 6.25 4.93
C ARG A 225 28.66 5.97 3.46
#